data_AF-A0A918CWN2-F1
#
_entry.id   AF-A0A918CWN2-F1
#
_cell.length_a   1.000
_cell.length_b   1.000
_cell.length_c   1.000
_cell.angle_alpha   90.00
_cell.angle_beta   90.00
_cell.angle_gamma   90.00
#
_symmetry.space_group_name_H-M   'P 1'
#
loop_
_entity.id
_entity.type
_entity.pdbx_description
1 polymer ?
#
loop_
_entity_poly.entity_id
_entity_poly.type
_entity_poly.pdbx_seq_one_letter_code
_entity_poly.pdbx_strand_id
1 'polypeptide(L)'
;MKERVSGSRYVDRPRVERTTVLAEVLRGLGKDRAIIFLAVVLYNASDELVAEKLQIDPKQVRLSFSKTVSTLRHPSRALELADYAYEIDAFDPIILIDSDLRSLIREWRVEEMFEPLCQQCWRPMDVPWSARGPSRTGRPRRYCSNACRQKAYRTRHP
;
A
#
# COMPACT_ATOMS: atom_id res chain seq x y z
N MET A 1 -22.36 0.49 54.79
CA MET A 1 -21.26 0.84 53.87
C MET A 1 -21.77 0.63 52.46
N LYS A 2 -21.90 1.70 51.66
CA LYS A 2 -22.43 1.66 50.29
C LYS A 2 -21.28 1.48 49.31
N GLU A 3 -21.31 0.40 48.55
CA GLU A 3 -20.44 0.19 47.38
C GLU A 3 -20.71 1.28 46.34
N ARG A 4 -19.64 1.94 45.88
CA ARG A 4 -19.68 2.81 44.70
C ARG A 4 -19.21 2.00 43.50
N VAL A 5 -20.16 1.42 42.75
CA VAL A 5 -19.90 0.93 41.39
C VAL A 5 -19.97 2.15 40.46
N SER A 6 -18.80 2.69 40.12
CA SER A 6 -18.67 3.74 39.10
C SER A 6 -18.74 3.08 37.73
N GLY A 7 -19.93 3.09 37.13
CA GLY A 7 -20.14 2.68 35.75
C GLY A 7 -19.46 3.64 34.79
N SER A 8 -18.25 3.28 34.35
CA SER A 8 -17.60 3.89 33.20
C SER A 8 -18.40 3.57 31.95
N ARG A 9 -19.30 4.48 31.55
CA ARG A 9 -19.91 4.45 30.22
C ARG A 9 -18.85 4.86 29.21
N TYR A 10 -18.02 3.91 28.79
CA TYR A 10 -17.29 4.04 27.54
C TYR A 10 -18.33 4.09 26.43
N VAL A 11 -18.51 5.29 25.88
CA VAL A 11 -19.24 5.47 24.63
C VAL A 11 -18.37 4.85 23.55
N ASP A 12 -18.69 3.60 23.22
CA ASP A 12 -18.10 2.88 22.10
C ASP A 12 -18.58 3.57 20.82
N ARG A 13 -17.81 4.56 20.36
CA ARG A 13 -18.05 5.20 19.07
C ARG A 13 -17.78 4.15 18.00
N PRO A 14 -18.69 3.92 17.05
CA PRO A 14 -18.44 2.98 15.96
C PRO A 14 -17.20 3.43 15.19
N ARG A 15 -16.13 2.63 15.25
CA ARG A 15 -14.84 2.83 14.56
C ARG A 15 -14.91 2.79 13.02
N VAL A 16 -16.10 2.84 12.43
CA VAL A 16 -16.37 2.32 11.07
C VAL A 16 -16.60 3.40 10.00
N GLU A 17 -16.84 4.66 10.35
CA GLU A 17 -17.22 5.68 9.32
C GLU A 17 -16.05 6.36 8.61
N ARG A 18 -14.82 6.00 8.94
CA ARG A 18 -13.68 6.89 8.72
C ARG A 18 -12.71 6.37 7.63
N THR A 19 -12.77 5.11 7.25
CA THR A 19 -11.77 4.58 6.31
C THR A 19 -11.86 5.07 4.85
N THR A 20 -12.95 5.71 4.42
CA THR A 20 -13.17 6.09 3.01
C THR A 20 -12.28 7.23 2.48
N VAL A 21 -11.63 7.99 3.37
CA VAL A 21 -10.97 9.26 3.03
C VAL A 21 -9.79 9.08 2.07
N LEU A 22 -8.96 8.06 2.23
CA LEU A 22 -7.81 7.86 1.33
C LEU A 22 -8.27 7.48 -0.08
N ALA A 23 -9.27 6.60 -0.20
CA ALA A 23 -9.84 6.22 -1.48
C ALA A 23 -10.46 7.43 -2.21
N GLU A 24 -11.21 8.27 -1.49
CA GLU A 24 -11.79 9.50 -2.04
C GLU A 24 -10.73 10.51 -2.48
N VAL A 25 -9.69 10.73 -1.67
CA VAL A 25 -8.58 11.63 -2.02
C VAL A 25 -7.85 11.10 -3.25
N LEU A 26 -7.59 9.80 -3.33
CA LEU A 26 -6.96 9.18 -4.50
C LEU A 26 -7.83 9.31 -5.76
N ARG A 27 -9.16 9.12 -5.67
CA ARG A 27 -10.08 9.39 -6.78
C ARG A 27 -9.98 10.85 -7.25
N GLY A 28 -9.93 11.81 -6.32
CA GLY A 28 -9.81 13.23 -6.62
C GLY A 28 -8.51 13.65 -7.31
N LEU A 29 -7.43 12.88 -7.15
CA LEU A 29 -6.15 13.12 -7.85
C LEU A 29 -6.16 12.71 -9.32
N GLY A 30 -7.14 11.90 -9.73
CA GLY A 30 -7.21 11.28 -11.04
C GLY A 30 -6.52 9.91 -11.08
N LYS A 31 -7.09 9.02 -11.91
CA LYS A 31 -6.74 7.59 -11.99
C LYS A 31 -5.24 7.34 -12.13
N ASP A 32 -4.58 7.96 -13.10
CA ASP A 32 -3.16 7.66 -13.39
C ASP A 32 -2.24 8.04 -12.23
N ARG A 33 -2.50 9.19 -11.59
CA ARG A 33 -1.72 9.64 -10.42
C ARG A 33 -1.91 8.71 -9.23
N ALA A 34 -3.15 8.28 -9.02
CA ALA A 34 -3.47 7.33 -7.97
C ALA A 34 -2.83 5.96 -8.22
N ILE A 35 -2.86 5.45 -9.46
CA ILE A 35 -2.18 4.20 -9.81
C ILE A 35 -0.67 4.31 -9.60
N ILE A 36 -0.03 5.41 -10.03
CA ILE A 36 1.40 5.66 -9.80
C ILE A 36 1.71 5.64 -8.30
N PHE A 37 0.91 6.35 -7.50
CA PHE A 37 1.09 6.38 -6.04
C PHE A 37 0.96 4.99 -5.42
N LEU A 38 -0.11 4.26 -5.78
CA LEU A 38 -0.36 2.91 -5.26
C LEU A 38 0.72 1.91 -5.69
N ALA A 39 1.17 1.96 -6.94
CA ALA A 39 2.23 1.10 -7.46
C ALA A 39 3.55 1.29 -6.69
N VAL A 40 3.92 2.54 -6.41
CA VAL A 40 5.14 2.85 -5.65
C VAL A 40 4.99 2.47 -4.17
N VAL A 41 3.88 2.87 -3.53
CA VAL A 41 3.70 2.71 -2.07
C VAL A 41 3.36 1.28 -1.67
N LEU A 42 2.50 0.59 -2.42
CA LEU A 42 2.02 -0.76 -2.06
C LEU A 42 2.80 -1.89 -2.73
N TYR A 43 3.41 -1.64 -3.88
CA TYR A 43 4.10 -2.69 -4.65
C TYR A 43 5.60 -2.45 -4.75
N ASN A 44 6.10 -1.31 -4.26
CA ASN A 44 7.49 -0.91 -4.40
C ASN A 44 7.96 -1.02 -5.88
N ALA A 45 7.06 -0.68 -6.80
CA ALA A 45 7.31 -0.70 -8.24
C ALA A 45 8.35 0.38 -8.60
N SER A 46 9.29 0.05 -9.48
CA SER A 46 10.27 1.04 -9.96
C SER A 46 9.65 1.99 -10.98
N ASP A 47 10.26 3.16 -11.17
CA ASP A 47 9.81 4.15 -12.15
C ASP A 47 9.74 3.55 -13.56
N GLU A 48 10.67 2.66 -13.92
CA GLU A 48 10.69 1.97 -15.21
C GLU A 48 9.52 0.98 -15.37
N LEU A 49 9.21 0.21 -14.32
CA LEU A 49 8.09 -0.73 -14.36
C LEU A 49 6.75 0.01 -14.47
N VAL A 50 6.59 1.11 -13.72
CA VAL A 50 5.38 1.93 -13.78
C VAL A 50 5.25 2.59 -15.15
N ALA A 51 6.34 3.13 -15.69
CA ALA A 51 6.40 3.69 -17.03
C ALA A 51 6.01 2.68 -18.11
N GLU A 52 6.56 1.46 -18.04
CA GLU A 52 6.23 0.37 -18.95
C GLU A 52 4.73 0.04 -18.92
N LYS A 53 4.17 -0.17 -17.72
CA LYS A 53 2.77 -0.58 -17.55
C LYS A 53 1.77 0.51 -17.94
N LEU A 54 2.10 1.78 -17.69
CA LEU A 54 1.23 2.91 -18.00
C LEU A 54 1.53 3.56 -19.34
N GLN A 55 2.54 3.07 -20.08
CA GLN A 55 2.98 3.63 -21.37
C GLN A 55 3.33 5.12 -21.30
N ILE A 56 4.01 5.53 -20.22
CA ILE A 56 4.46 6.91 -20.00
C ILE A 56 5.98 6.97 -19.81
N ASP A 57 6.56 8.16 -19.91
CA ASP A 57 7.99 8.34 -19.69
C ASP A 57 8.37 8.16 -18.20
N PRO A 58 9.47 7.45 -17.85
CA PRO A 58 9.89 7.27 -16.47
C PRO A 58 10.09 8.57 -15.68
N LYS A 59 10.54 9.66 -16.32
CA LYS A 59 10.68 10.96 -15.63
C LYS A 59 9.31 11.53 -15.26
N GLN A 60 8.29 11.28 -16.08
CA GLN A 60 6.91 11.70 -15.77
C GLN A 60 6.35 10.93 -14.57
N VAL A 61 6.68 9.64 -14.41
CA VAL A 61 6.31 8.85 -13.21
C VAL A 61 6.82 9.53 -11.96
N ARG A 62 8.13 9.84 -11.91
CA ARG A 62 8.76 10.45 -10.73
C ARG A 62 8.20 11.84 -10.42
N LEU A 63 7.95 12.65 -11.44
CA LEU A 63 7.32 13.97 -11.28
C LEU A 63 5.89 13.86 -10.76
N SER A 64 5.11 12.93 -11.33
CA SER A 64 3.73 12.67 -10.95
C SER A 64 3.63 12.16 -9.52
N PHE A 65 4.48 11.21 -9.15
CA PHE A 65 4.59 10.70 -7.78
C PHE A 65 4.94 11.82 -6.79
N SER A 66 5.97 12.62 -7.08
CA SER A 66 6.41 13.71 -6.20
C SER A 66 5.29 14.74 -6.00
N LYS A 67 4.58 15.11 -7.07
CA LYS A 67 3.42 16.01 -6.99
C LYS A 67 2.31 15.41 -6.14
N THR A 68 2.00 14.13 -6.36
CA THR A 68 0.96 13.41 -5.61
C THR A 68 1.28 13.37 -4.12
N VAL A 69 2.51 13.00 -3.75
CA VAL A 69 2.96 13.02 -2.35
C VAL A 69 2.88 14.43 -1.77
N SER A 70 3.28 15.45 -2.51
CA SER A 70 3.18 16.84 -2.06
C SER A 70 1.73 17.27 -1.82
N THR A 71 0.78 16.86 -2.69
CA THR A 71 -0.65 17.12 -2.51
C THR A 71 -1.22 16.41 -1.29
N LEU A 72 -0.83 15.15 -1.07
CA LEU A 72 -1.27 14.37 0.09
C LEU A 72 -0.71 14.92 1.42
N ARG A 73 0.48 15.53 1.38
CA ARG A 73 1.10 16.20 2.55
C ARG A 73 0.53 17.60 2.83
N HIS A 74 -0.29 18.16 1.94
CA HIS A 74 -0.85 19.49 2.16
C HIS A 74 -1.72 19.50 3.42
N PRO A 75 -1.60 20.49 4.32
CA PRO A 75 -2.25 20.47 5.63
C PRO A 75 -3.76 20.24 5.60
N SER A 76 -4.48 20.76 4.60
CA SER A 76 -5.92 20.49 4.47
C SER A 76 -6.25 19.00 4.25
N ARG A 77 -5.37 18.24 3.58
CA ARG A 77 -5.51 16.79 3.35
C ARG A 77 -4.82 15.97 4.42
N ALA A 78 -3.68 16.45 4.90
CA ALA A 78 -2.92 15.80 5.96
C ALA A 78 -3.67 15.86 7.29
N LEU A 79 -4.46 16.90 7.58
CA LEU A 79 -5.32 16.94 8.76
C LEU A 79 -6.47 15.92 8.66
N GLU A 80 -7.11 15.81 7.49
CA GLU A 80 -8.11 14.77 7.21
C GLU A 80 -7.52 13.36 7.40
N LEU A 81 -6.26 13.15 7.03
CA LEU A 81 -5.56 11.86 7.18
C LEU A 81 -4.90 11.66 8.56
N ALA A 82 -4.53 12.73 9.27
CA ALA A 82 -3.81 12.67 10.55
C ALA A 82 -4.69 12.15 11.68
N ASP A 83 -6.00 12.42 11.64
CA ASP A 83 -6.96 11.87 12.60
C ASP A 83 -6.99 10.32 12.64
N TYR A 84 -6.43 9.67 11.61
CA TYR A 84 -6.27 8.20 11.53
C TYR A 84 -4.94 7.70 12.08
N ALA A 85 -3.91 8.56 12.03
CA ALA A 85 -2.56 8.19 12.45
C ALA A 85 -2.41 8.16 13.99
N TYR A 86 -3.33 8.75 14.75
CA TYR A 86 -3.19 8.97 16.19
C TYR A 86 -3.65 7.84 17.12
N GLU A 87 -4.12 6.69 16.62
CA GLU A 87 -4.22 5.45 17.43
C GLU A 87 -2.92 4.63 17.32
N ILE A 88 -1.78 5.27 17.61
CA ILE A 88 -0.42 4.74 17.36
C ILE A 88 -0.14 3.42 18.10
N ASP A 89 -0.80 3.17 19.24
CA ASP A 89 -0.65 1.93 20.01
C ASP A 89 -1.60 0.80 19.57
N ALA A 90 -2.54 1.07 18.66
CA ALA A 90 -3.47 0.10 18.06
C ALA A 90 -3.35 0.04 16.53
N PHE A 91 -2.24 0.56 15.99
CA PHE A 91 -2.01 0.67 14.56
C PHE A 91 -1.70 -0.71 13.96
N ASP A 92 -2.73 -1.48 13.61
CA ASP A 92 -2.57 -2.69 12.82
C ASP A 92 -2.40 -2.28 11.35
N PRO A 93 -1.22 -2.51 10.72
CA PRO A 93 -0.99 -2.21 9.32
C PRO A 93 -1.93 -2.95 8.36
N ILE A 94 -2.68 -3.96 8.85
CA ILE A 94 -3.74 -4.66 8.10
C ILE A 94 -5.00 -3.77 7.95
N ILE A 95 -5.21 -2.80 8.83
CA ILE A 95 -6.40 -1.94 8.88
C ILE A 95 -6.31 -0.75 7.90
N LEU A 96 -5.11 -0.40 7.40
CA LEU A 96 -4.93 0.76 6.52
C LEU A 96 -5.52 0.60 5.11
N ILE A 97 -5.88 -0.63 4.72
CA ILE A 97 -6.53 -0.90 3.43
C ILE A 97 -7.94 -1.38 3.69
N ASP A 98 -8.83 -0.41 3.75
CA ASP A 98 -10.26 -0.63 3.89
C ASP A 98 -10.90 -1.18 2.61
N SER A 99 -12.21 -1.43 2.69
CA SER A 99 -13.01 -1.94 1.57
C SER A 99 -12.95 -1.05 0.33
N ASP A 100 -12.83 0.26 0.48
CA ASP A 100 -12.94 1.22 -0.61
C ASP A 100 -11.60 1.35 -1.32
N LEU A 101 -10.51 1.37 -0.57
CA LEU A 101 -9.17 1.28 -1.14
C LEU A 101 -8.95 -0.07 -1.83
N ARG A 102 -9.43 -1.19 -1.25
CA ARG A 102 -9.43 -2.50 -1.93
C ARG A 102 -10.26 -2.46 -3.22
N SER A 103 -11.41 -1.79 -3.20
CA SER A 103 -12.26 -1.65 -4.38
C SER A 103 -11.54 -0.88 -5.48
N LEU A 104 -10.86 0.23 -5.16
CA LEU A 104 -10.04 0.97 -6.12
C LEU A 104 -8.91 0.14 -6.72
N ILE A 105 -8.19 -0.59 -5.88
CA ILE A 105 -7.08 -1.44 -6.32
C ILE A 105 -7.55 -2.49 -7.33
N ARG A 106 -8.73 -3.09 -7.08
CA ARG A 106 -9.36 -4.06 -8.00
C ARG A 106 -9.93 -3.39 -9.25
N GLU A 107 -10.69 -2.31 -9.09
CA GLU A 107 -11.31 -1.55 -10.18
C GLU A 107 -10.26 -1.08 -11.19
N TRP A 108 -9.12 -0.61 -10.70
CA TRP A 108 -8.02 -0.13 -11.52
C TRP A 108 -6.99 -1.21 -11.85
N ARG A 109 -7.24 -2.47 -11.46
CA ARG A 109 -6.40 -3.65 -11.74
C ARG A 109 -4.93 -3.45 -11.35
N VAL A 110 -4.70 -2.71 -10.26
CA VAL A 110 -3.35 -2.37 -9.78
C VAL A 110 -2.61 -3.64 -9.33
N GLU A 111 -3.32 -4.57 -8.70
CA GLU A 111 -2.79 -5.90 -8.35
C GLU A 111 -2.22 -6.59 -9.58
N GLU A 112 -3.01 -6.73 -10.64
CA GLU A 112 -2.60 -7.46 -11.84
C GLU A 112 -1.43 -6.81 -12.58
N MET A 113 -1.36 -5.47 -12.57
CA MET A 113 -0.28 -4.74 -13.24
C MET A 113 1.06 -4.84 -12.51
N PHE A 114 1.03 -4.83 -11.18
CA PHE A 114 2.22 -4.68 -10.33
C PHE A 114 2.47 -5.88 -9.41
N GLU A 115 1.77 -7.00 -9.63
CA GLU A 115 1.99 -8.22 -8.87
C GLU A 115 3.45 -8.65 -8.97
N PRO A 116 4.14 -8.86 -7.84
CA PRO A 116 5.55 -9.18 -7.87
C PRO A 116 5.74 -10.61 -8.41
N LEU A 117 6.45 -10.74 -9.53
CA LEU A 117 6.71 -12.02 -10.18
C LEU A 117 8.05 -12.63 -9.72
N CYS A 118 8.08 -13.97 -9.64
CA CYS A 118 9.31 -14.71 -9.37
C CYS A 118 10.27 -14.60 -10.55
N GLN A 119 11.51 -14.13 -10.32
CA GLN A 119 12.52 -13.99 -11.39
C GLN A 119 12.91 -15.33 -12.06
N GLN A 120 12.64 -16.47 -11.43
CA GLN A 120 13.01 -17.79 -11.96
C GLN A 120 11.88 -18.48 -12.74
N CYS A 121 10.63 -18.30 -12.30
CA CYS A 121 9.48 -19.04 -12.88
C CYS A 121 8.37 -18.13 -13.39
N TRP A 122 8.52 -16.80 -13.24
CA TRP A 122 7.57 -15.78 -13.69
C TRP A 122 6.16 -15.92 -13.13
N ARG A 123 5.99 -16.74 -12.09
CA ARG A 123 4.72 -16.87 -11.38
C ARG A 123 4.57 -15.76 -10.34
N PRO A 124 3.33 -15.33 -10.06
CA PRO A 124 3.00 -14.52 -8.91
C PRO A 124 3.68 -15.01 -7.64
N MET A 125 4.26 -14.07 -6.87
CA MET A 125 4.78 -14.37 -5.56
C MET A 125 3.68 -14.18 -4.53
N ASP A 126 3.52 -15.19 -3.67
CA ASP A 126 2.66 -15.08 -2.50
C ASP A 126 3.35 -14.20 -1.45
N VAL A 127 3.13 -12.89 -1.56
CA VAL A 127 3.67 -11.88 -0.66
C VAL A 127 2.50 -11.39 0.20
N PRO A 128 2.47 -11.73 1.50
CA PRO A 128 1.44 -11.26 2.42
C PRO A 128 1.39 -9.73 2.36
N TRP A 129 0.18 -9.17 2.36
CA TRP A 129 0.00 -7.72 2.22
C TRP A 129 0.72 -6.94 3.34
N SER A 130 0.79 -7.51 4.54
CA SER A 130 1.53 -6.97 5.68
C SER A 130 3.06 -6.90 5.47
N ALA A 131 3.61 -7.68 4.54
CA ALA A 131 5.02 -7.62 4.15
C ALA A 131 5.30 -6.60 3.04
N ARG A 132 4.27 -5.88 2.56
CA ARG A 132 4.39 -4.83 1.54
C ARG A 132 4.50 -3.41 2.15
N GLY A 133 4.29 -3.27 3.46
CA GLY A 133 4.60 -2.05 4.21
C GLY A 133 6.09 -1.93 4.57
N PRO A 134 6.56 -0.75 5.02
CA PRO A 134 7.99 -0.49 5.28
C PRO A 134 8.62 -1.28 6.44
N SER A 135 7.85 -2.12 7.13
CA SER A 135 8.29 -2.83 8.33
C SER A 135 8.78 -4.25 8.05
N ARG A 136 9.83 -4.33 7.24
CA ARG A 136 10.90 -5.34 7.38
C ARG A 136 12.07 -4.82 6.56
N THR A 137 13.17 -4.49 7.25
CA THR A 137 14.46 -4.02 6.74
C THR A 137 15.20 -5.03 5.85
N GLY A 138 14.46 -5.88 5.12
CA GLY A 138 14.97 -6.91 4.23
C GLY A 138 14.78 -6.53 2.76
N ARG A 139 15.74 -6.95 1.92
CA ARG A 139 15.63 -6.87 0.47
C ARG A 139 14.34 -7.57 0.00
N PRO A 140 13.57 -6.97 -0.94
CA PRO A 140 12.39 -7.61 -1.51
C PRO A 140 12.68 -9.04 -1.99
N ARG A 141 11.77 -9.99 -1.71
CA ARG A 141 11.91 -11.37 -2.20
C ARG A 141 11.89 -11.34 -3.73
N ARG A 142 12.89 -11.98 -4.35
CA ARG A 142 13.01 -12.11 -5.82
C ARG A 142 12.47 -13.43 -6.35
N TYR A 143 12.21 -14.38 -5.47
CA TYR A 143 11.85 -15.75 -5.82
C TYR A 143 10.70 -16.22 -4.94
N CYS A 144 9.74 -16.92 -5.53
CA CYS A 144 8.58 -17.46 -4.81
C CYS A 144 8.98 -18.55 -3.79
N SER A 145 10.08 -19.27 -4.02
CA SER A 145 10.55 -20.37 -3.17
C SER A 145 12.07 -20.51 -3.14
N ASN A 146 12.57 -21.23 -2.13
CA ASN A 146 13.99 -21.61 -2.05
C ASN A 146 14.42 -22.48 -3.25
N ALA A 147 13.54 -23.32 -3.78
CA ALA A 147 13.79 -24.11 -4.98
C ALA A 147 14.05 -23.22 -6.20
N CYS A 148 13.23 -22.19 -6.42
CA CYS A 148 13.45 -21.19 -7.46
C CYS A 148 14.76 -20.41 -7.26
N ARG A 149 15.07 -20.04 -6.01
CA ARG A 149 16.34 -19.38 -5.68
C ARG A 149 17.56 -20.24 -6.00
N GLN A 150 17.54 -21.52 -5.60
CA GLN A 150 18.64 -22.45 -5.87
C GLN A 150 18.80 -22.75 -7.35
N LYS A 151 17.69 -22.91 -8.09
CA LYS A 151 17.71 -23.08 -9.55
C LYS A 151 18.38 -21.88 -10.22
N ALA A 152 17.95 -20.66 -9.88
CA ALA A 152 18.55 -19.44 -10.40
C ALA A 152 20.05 -19.33 -10.07
N TYR A 153 20.45 -19.76 -8.86
CA TYR A 153 21.86 -19.75 -8.45
C TYR A 153 22.71 -20.70 -9.30
N ARG A 154 22.26 -21.95 -9.50
CA ARG A 154 22.95 -22.95 -10.34
C ARG A 154 23.05 -22.51 -11.79
N THR A 155 22.02 -21.87 -12.35
CA THR A 155 22.09 -21.33 -13.72
C THR A 155 23.15 -20.24 -13.88
N ARG A 156 23.47 -19.48 -12.81
CA ARG A 156 24.50 -18.43 -12.85
C ARG A 156 25.91 -18.95 -12.56
N HIS A 157 26.05 -20.09 -11.92
CA HIS A 157 27.32 -20.70 -11.53
C HIS A 157 27.31 -22.17 -11.96
N PRO A 158 27.49 -22.45 -13.26
CA PRO A 158 27.55 -23.80 -13.79
C PRO A 158 28.76 -24.59 -13.28
#